data_AF-A0A2T2SLP6-F1
#
_entry.id   AF-A0A2T2SLP6-F1
#
_cell.length_a   1.000
_cell.length_b   1.000
_cell.length_c   1.000
_cell.angle_alpha   90.00
_cell.angle_beta   90.00
_cell.angle_gamma   90.00
#
_symmetry.space_group_name_H-M   'P 1'
#
loop_
_entity.id
_entity.type
_entity.pdbx_description
1 polymer ?
#
loop_
_entity_poly.entity_id
_entity_poly.type
_entity_poly.pdbx_seq_one_letter_code
_entity_poly.pdbx_strand_id
1 'polypeptide(L)'
;MAPDPDRAKPDRAKPGGGTWRAVSVGDANVFHLRGGAWLRAWPREQAADFGSRPALVPSRSDADVPVARRAEGRFQPGDAFVLATDAAAAWLLRCETSAPGAPPDPTRALTWDDEDAFAEAVRAARNEGALDNDDTTVAVIQA
;
A
#
# COMPACT_ATOMS: atom_id res chain seq x y z
N MET A 1 16.66 56.74 -0.23
CA MET A 1 15.70 55.79 0.37
C MET A 1 16.43 54.47 0.50
N ALA A 2 16.97 54.18 1.69
CA ALA A 2 17.66 52.93 1.96
C ALA A 2 16.61 51.79 2.03
N PRO A 3 16.93 50.58 1.57
CA PRO A 3 16.01 49.45 1.71
C PRO A 3 15.83 49.10 3.19
N ASP A 4 14.58 48.84 3.56
CA ASP A 4 14.15 48.44 4.89
C ASP A 4 14.81 47.09 5.29
N PRO A 5 15.59 47.03 6.38
CA PRO A 5 16.24 45.80 6.84
C PRO A 5 15.27 44.77 7.42
N ASP A 6 13.99 45.11 7.62
CA ASP A 6 13.00 44.25 8.26
C ASP A 6 12.02 43.59 7.27
N ARG A 7 12.41 43.51 5.99
CA ARG A 7 11.70 42.66 5.04
C ARG A 7 11.94 41.21 5.42
N ALA A 8 11.06 40.68 6.28
CA ALA A 8 11.02 39.29 6.68
C ALA A 8 11.27 38.39 5.47
N LYS A 9 12.37 37.61 5.53
CA LYS A 9 12.61 36.55 4.55
C LYS A 9 11.38 35.63 4.59
N PRO A 10 10.81 35.24 3.44
CA PRO A 10 9.75 34.25 3.46
C PRO A 10 10.25 33.03 4.22
N ASP A 11 9.48 32.62 5.23
CA ASP A 11 9.72 31.40 5.98
C ASP A 11 9.88 30.27 4.97
N ARG A 12 11.05 29.63 4.93
CA ARG A 12 11.25 28.47 4.08
C ARG A 12 10.33 27.40 4.65
N ALA A 13 9.14 27.23 4.04
CA ALA A 13 8.17 26.23 4.42
C ALA A 13 8.89 24.93 4.76
N LYS A 14 8.82 24.53 6.04
CA LYS A 14 9.34 23.24 6.48
C LYS A 14 8.73 22.20 5.55
N PRO A 15 9.52 21.32 4.90
CA PRO A 15 8.93 20.29 4.05
C PRO A 15 8.00 19.47 4.95
N GLY A 16 6.69 19.49 4.65
CA GLY A 16 5.60 19.00 5.51
C GLY A 16 5.55 17.49 5.72
N GLY A 17 6.69 16.80 5.59
CA GLY A 17 6.80 15.37 5.74
C GLY A 17 6.91 14.92 7.19
N GLY A 18 6.68 13.62 7.40
CA GLY A 18 6.70 12.97 8.70
C GLY A 18 7.33 11.59 8.67
N THR A 19 7.04 10.80 9.71
CA THR A 19 7.45 9.40 9.82
C THR A 19 6.23 8.51 9.87
N TRP A 20 6.31 7.33 9.26
CA TRP A 20 5.29 6.31 9.33
C TRP A 20 5.85 5.03 9.94
N ARG A 21 4.95 4.22 10.52
CA ARG A 21 5.24 2.88 11.02
C ARG A 21 4.12 1.94 10.60
N ALA A 22 4.49 0.74 10.14
CA ALA A 22 3.59 -0.36 9.87
C ALA A 22 3.93 -1.55 10.76
N VAL A 23 2.89 -2.26 11.18
CA VAL A 23 2.99 -3.51 11.94
C VAL A 23 2.14 -4.53 11.21
N SER A 24 2.67 -5.72 10.99
CA SER A 24 1.95 -6.81 10.31
C SER A 24 2.04 -8.09 11.13
N VAL A 25 0.87 -8.69 11.33
CA VAL A 25 0.67 -10.08 11.73
C VAL A 25 -0.24 -10.67 10.65
N GLY A 26 0.10 -11.84 10.13
CA GLY A 26 -0.55 -12.41 8.97
C GLY A 26 0.21 -12.11 7.68
N ASP A 27 -0.52 -11.79 6.63
CA ASP A 27 -0.04 -11.62 5.25
C ASP A 27 -0.67 -10.42 4.52
N ALA A 28 -1.34 -9.52 5.24
CA ALA A 28 -1.68 -8.21 4.70
C ALA A 28 -0.42 -7.40 4.40
N ASN A 29 -0.54 -6.54 3.38
CA ASN A 29 0.57 -5.76 2.83
C ASN A 29 0.25 -4.26 2.85
N VAL A 30 1.30 -3.44 2.91
CA VAL A 30 1.26 -2.00 2.68
C VAL A 30 2.17 -1.65 1.52
N PHE A 31 1.69 -0.75 0.66
CA PHE A 31 2.47 -0.14 -0.41
C PHE A 31 2.64 1.35 -0.10
N HIS A 32 3.87 1.85 -0.13
CA HIS A 32 4.18 3.28 -0.03
C HIS A 32 4.38 3.83 -1.44
N LEU A 33 3.56 4.79 -1.83
CA LEU A 33 3.53 5.37 -3.18
C LEU A 33 3.93 6.85 -3.12
N ARG A 34 4.58 7.34 -4.19
CA ARG A 34 4.97 8.73 -4.37
C ARG A 34 4.97 9.09 -5.84
N GLY A 35 4.27 10.16 -6.20
CA GLY A 35 4.32 10.74 -7.55
C GLY A 35 3.97 9.74 -8.66
N GLY A 36 3.00 8.85 -8.43
CA GLY A 36 2.60 7.83 -9.41
C GLY A 36 3.56 6.65 -9.55
N ALA A 37 4.50 6.47 -8.62
CA ALA A 37 5.34 5.28 -8.53
C ALA A 37 5.22 4.65 -7.14
N TRP A 38 5.29 3.32 -7.07
CA TRP A 38 5.47 2.64 -5.79
C TRP A 38 6.93 2.69 -5.35
N LEU A 39 7.17 3.02 -4.09
CA LEU A 39 8.49 3.09 -3.47
C LEU A 39 8.82 1.80 -2.73
N ARG A 40 7.81 1.16 -2.13
CA ARG A 40 7.97 -0.03 -1.30
C ARG A 40 6.68 -0.84 -1.26
N ALA A 41 6.83 -2.15 -1.30
CA ALA A 41 5.84 -3.13 -0.84
C ALA A 41 6.37 -3.80 0.43
N TRP A 42 5.51 -4.06 1.41
CA TRP A 42 5.92 -4.68 2.67
C TRP A 42 4.74 -5.34 3.38
N PRO A 43 4.90 -6.49 4.07
CA PRO A 43 6.13 -7.26 4.25
C PRO A 43 6.50 -8.18 3.08
N ARG A 44 5.64 -8.31 2.07
CA ARG A 44 5.88 -9.11 0.86
C ARG A 44 6.17 -8.22 -0.33
N GLU A 45 7.08 -8.65 -1.18
CA GLU A 45 7.56 -7.85 -2.32
C GLU A 45 7.12 -8.46 -3.65
N GLN A 46 6.71 -9.73 -3.66
CA GLN A 46 6.28 -10.46 -4.86
C GLN A 46 4.96 -11.17 -4.62
N ALA A 47 4.15 -11.32 -5.67
CA ALA A 47 2.89 -12.04 -5.60
C ALA A 47 3.06 -13.52 -5.18
N ALA A 48 4.19 -14.15 -5.52
CA ALA A 48 4.51 -15.51 -5.13
C ALA A 48 4.86 -15.67 -3.64
N ASP A 49 5.06 -14.58 -2.90
CA ASP A 49 5.31 -14.64 -1.47
C ASP A 49 4.04 -15.02 -0.68
N PHE A 50 2.85 -14.75 -1.25
CA PHE A 50 1.57 -15.05 -0.61
C PHE A 50 1.25 -16.55 -0.69
N GLY A 51 0.64 -17.07 0.35
CA GLY A 51 0.33 -18.49 0.45
C GLY A 51 -0.58 -18.79 1.62
N SER A 52 -1.02 -20.04 1.76
CA SER A 52 -2.13 -20.42 2.64
C SER A 52 -1.81 -20.58 4.13
N ARG A 53 -0.61 -20.20 4.57
CA ARG A 53 -0.14 -20.39 5.97
C ARG A 53 0.57 -19.16 6.52
N PRO A 54 -0.13 -18.02 6.67
CA PRO A 54 0.46 -16.85 7.28
C PRO A 54 0.63 -17.01 8.79
N ALA A 55 1.36 -16.07 9.40
CA ALA A 55 1.51 -16.02 10.85
C ALA A 55 0.21 -15.49 11.48
N LEU A 56 -0.67 -16.39 11.94
CA LEU A 56 -2.00 -16.05 12.41
C LEU A 56 -2.01 -15.65 13.89
N VAL A 57 -2.81 -14.63 14.23
CA VAL A 57 -3.13 -14.36 15.64
C VAL A 57 -3.99 -15.51 16.17
N PRO A 58 -3.56 -16.24 17.21
CA PRO A 58 -4.33 -17.37 17.70
C PRO A 58 -5.62 -16.90 18.38
N SER A 59 -6.72 -17.61 18.13
CA SER A 59 -7.97 -17.45 18.87
C SER A 59 -7.99 -18.22 20.20
N ARG A 60 -7.02 -19.13 20.39
CA ARG A 60 -6.85 -19.91 21.62
C ARG A 60 -5.83 -19.23 22.53
N SER A 61 -6.15 -19.14 23.82
CA SER A 61 -5.29 -18.52 24.82
C SER A 61 -4.02 -19.30 25.15
N ASP A 62 -3.95 -20.58 24.79
CA ASP A 62 -2.84 -21.49 25.05
C ASP A 62 -1.87 -21.63 23.87
N ALA A 63 -2.11 -20.92 22.77
CA ALA A 63 -1.28 -20.99 21.57
C ALA A 63 -0.23 -19.86 21.53
N ASP A 64 0.90 -20.15 20.90
CA ASP A 64 1.98 -19.18 20.73
C ASP A 64 1.55 -18.01 19.84
N VAL A 65 1.77 -16.78 20.32
CA VAL A 65 1.51 -15.56 19.57
C VAL A 65 2.66 -15.32 18.59
N PRO A 66 2.38 -15.11 17.29
CA PRO A 66 3.44 -14.83 16.33
C PRO A 66 4.12 -13.50 16.60
N VAL A 67 5.42 -13.43 16.29
CA VAL A 67 6.17 -12.17 16.35
C VAL A 67 5.70 -11.25 15.23
N ALA A 68 5.18 -10.09 15.60
CA ALA A 68 4.77 -9.08 14.64
C ALA A 68 5.96 -8.51 13.86
N ARG A 69 5.82 -8.41 12.54
CA ARG A 69 6.78 -7.73 11.68
C ARG A 69 6.57 -6.23 11.79
N ARG A 70 7.63 -5.44 11.63
CA ARG A 70 7.57 -3.96 11.68
C ARG A 70 8.33 -3.34 10.52
N ALA A 71 7.80 -2.26 9.99
CA ALA A 71 8.50 -1.36 9.09
C ALA A 71 8.30 0.09 9.53
N GLU A 72 9.28 0.92 9.22
CA GLU A 72 9.17 2.37 9.40
C GLU A 72 9.85 3.10 8.26
N GLY A 73 9.50 4.37 8.10
CA GLY A 73 10.05 5.20 7.05
C GLY A 73 9.63 6.66 7.21
N ARG A 74 10.00 7.46 6.21
CA ARG A 74 9.56 8.86 6.10
C ARG A 74 8.55 8.98 4.97
N PHE A 75 7.60 9.88 5.14
CA PHE A 75 6.70 10.31 4.07
C PHE A 75 6.84 11.82 3.85
N GLN A 76 6.36 12.28 2.72
CA GLN A 76 6.20 13.70 2.40
C GLN A 76 4.76 13.96 1.91
N PRO A 77 4.30 15.22 1.90
CA PRO A 77 2.99 15.55 1.35
C PRO A 77 2.86 15.06 -0.10
N GLY A 78 1.71 14.48 -0.42
CA GLY A 78 1.43 13.84 -1.71
C GLY A 78 1.88 12.39 -1.82
N ASP A 79 2.46 11.81 -0.76
CA ASP A 79 2.62 10.36 -0.66
C ASP A 79 1.27 9.68 -0.37
N ALA A 80 1.16 8.42 -0.76
CA ALA A 80 0.02 7.58 -0.41
C ALA A 80 0.47 6.24 0.17
N PHE A 81 -0.35 5.67 1.04
CA PHE A 81 -0.21 4.31 1.55
C PHE A 81 -1.43 3.51 1.14
N VAL A 82 -1.19 2.36 0.49
CA VAL A 82 -2.23 1.40 0.13
C VAL A 82 -2.07 0.19 1.04
N LEU A 83 -3.02 -0.04 1.93
CA LEU A 83 -3.12 -1.27 2.71
C LEU A 83 -4.03 -2.24 1.96
N ALA A 84 -3.63 -3.50 1.90
CA ALA A 84 -4.36 -4.51 1.14
C ALA A 84 -4.33 -5.86 1.86
N THR A 85 -5.46 -6.59 1.83
CA THR A 85 -5.48 -8.01 2.20
C THR A 85 -4.62 -8.82 1.25
N ASP A 86 -4.29 -10.05 1.62
CA ASP A 86 -3.42 -10.95 0.86
C ASP A 86 -3.84 -11.12 -0.61
N ALA A 87 -5.12 -11.41 -0.87
CA ALA A 87 -5.63 -11.55 -2.23
C ALA A 87 -5.48 -10.25 -3.05
N ALA A 88 -5.85 -9.11 -2.43
CA ALA A 88 -5.70 -7.79 -3.04
C ALA A 88 -4.23 -7.44 -3.30
N ALA A 89 -3.36 -7.67 -2.32
CA ALA A 89 -1.94 -7.36 -2.41
C ALA A 89 -1.24 -8.23 -3.44
N ALA A 90 -1.55 -9.54 -3.48
CA ALA A 90 -1.06 -10.44 -4.50
C ALA A 90 -1.48 -9.98 -5.89
N TRP A 91 -2.73 -9.53 -6.06
CA TRP A 91 -3.22 -8.99 -7.32
C TRP A 91 -2.48 -7.70 -7.73
N LEU A 92 -2.30 -6.74 -6.82
CA LEU A 92 -1.53 -5.51 -7.08
C LEU A 92 -0.04 -5.80 -7.42
N LEU A 93 0.48 -6.94 -6.95
CA LEU A 93 1.84 -7.42 -7.18
C LEU A 93 2.01 -8.30 -8.41
N ARG A 94 0.91 -8.72 -9.07
CA ARG A 94 0.98 -9.55 -10.27
C ARG A 94 1.26 -8.69 -11.50
N CYS A 95 2.09 -9.22 -12.38
CA CYS A 95 2.18 -8.79 -13.77
C CYS A 95 0.90 -9.24 -14.48
N GLU A 96 0.11 -8.31 -15.05
CA GLU A 96 -1.20 -8.64 -15.64
C GLU A 96 -1.13 -9.78 -16.66
N THR A 97 -2.13 -10.68 -16.61
CA THR A 97 -2.26 -11.84 -17.50
C THR A 97 -2.49 -11.42 -18.96
N SER A 98 -3.17 -10.29 -19.16
CA SER A 98 -3.54 -9.74 -20.47
C SER A 98 -2.34 -9.23 -21.28
N ALA A 99 -1.23 -8.92 -20.60
CA ALA A 99 0.03 -8.50 -21.21
C ALA A 99 1.19 -9.14 -20.44
N PRO A 100 1.59 -10.39 -20.78
CA PRO A 100 2.71 -11.06 -20.14
C PRO A 100 3.96 -10.18 -20.10
N GLY A 101 4.41 -9.83 -18.90
CA GLY A 101 5.56 -8.95 -18.67
C GLY A 101 5.23 -7.49 -18.28
N ALA A 102 3.95 -7.11 -18.18
CA ALA A 102 3.56 -5.84 -17.58
C ALA A 102 4.10 -5.75 -16.14
N PRO A 103 4.66 -4.62 -15.70
CA PRO A 103 5.18 -4.49 -14.34
C PRO A 103 4.03 -4.52 -13.32
N PRO A 104 4.29 -4.94 -12.07
CA PRO A 104 3.36 -4.72 -10.97
C PRO A 104 2.98 -3.25 -10.87
N ASP A 105 1.70 -2.97 -10.64
CA ASP A 105 1.19 -1.61 -10.52
C ASP A 105 0.23 -1.45 -9.33
N PRO A 106 0.73 -1.23 -8.11
CA PRO A 106 -0.11 -0.89 -6.97
C PRO A 106 -0.69 0.53 -7.03
N THR A 107 -0.27 1.37 -7.98
CA THR A 107 -0.79 2.73 -8.11
C THR A 107 -2.21 2.74 -8.67
N ARG A 108 -2.64 1.66 -9.33
CA ARG A 108 -4.05 1.44 -9.71
C ARG A 108 -5.04 1.59 -8.55
N ALA A 109 -4.60 1.31 -7.32
CA ALA A 109 -5.47 1.49 -6.15
C ALA A 109 -5.85 2.95 -5.91
N LEU A 110 -5.09 3.91 -6.46
CA LEU A 110 -5.38 5.33 -6.40
C LEU A 110 -6.42 5.78 -7.44
N THR A 111 -6.81 4.92 -8.37
CA THR A 111 -7.78 5.26 -9.43
C THR A 111 -9.19 4.77 -9.12
N TRP A 112 -9.40 4.11 -7.98
CA TRP A 112 -10.73 3.69 -7.53
C TRP A 112 -11.32 4.81 -6.68
N ASP A 113 -12.12 5.66 -7.32
CA ASP A 113 -12.68 6.86 -6.69
C ASP A 113 -13.75 6.52 -5.62
N ASP A 114 -14.40 5.36 -5.74
CA ASP A 114 -15.43 4.88 -4.83
C ASP A 114 -15.47 3.33 -4.76
N GLU A 115 -16.38 2.82 -3.91
CA GLU A 115 -16.57 1.39 -3.69
C GLU A 115 -17.08 0.67 -4.95
N ASP A 116 -17.87 1.33 -5.80
CA ASP A 116 -18.41 0.74 -7.03
C ASP A 116 -17.31 0.55 -8.07
N ALA A 117 -16.44 1.54 -8.26
CA ALA A 117 -15.27 1.46 -9.12
C ALA A 117 -14.31 0.34 -8.67
N PHE A 118 -14.10 0.21 -7.36
CA PHE A 118 -13.33 -0.90 -6.80
C PHE A 118 -14.01 -2.26 -7.06
N ALA A 119 -15.32 -2.36 -6.82
CA ALA A 119 -16.07 -3.60 -7.01
C ALA A 119 -16.05 -4.06 -8.48
N GLU A 120 -16.20 -3.14 -9.44
CA GLU A 120 -16.08 -3.44 -10.87
C GLU A 120 -14.66 -3.93 -11.23
N ALA A 121 -13.62 -3.28 -10.71
CA ALA A 121 -12.24 -3.70 -10.94
C ALA A 121 -11.95 -5.11 -10.39
N VAL A 122 -12.49 -5.43 -9.21
CA VAL A 122 -12.40 -6.77 -8.60
C VAL A 122 -13.14 -7.81 -9.44
N ARG A 123 -14.36 -7.49 -9.92
CA ARG A 123 -15.14 -8.39 -10.80
C ARG A 123 -14.38 -8.67 -12.09
N ALA A 124 -13.86 -7.64 -12.75
CA ALA A 124 -13.07 -7.79 -13.97
C ALA A 124 -11.84 -8.68 -13.75
N ALA A 125 -11.04 -8.40 -12.71
CA ALA A 125 -9.83 -9.18 -12.43
C ALA A 125 -10.11 -10.65 -12.07
N ARG A 126 -11.22 -10.94 -11.39
CA ARG A 126 -11.64 -12.33 -11.13
C ARG A 126 -12.06 -13.04 -12.42
N ASN A 127 -12.82 -12.37 -13.29
CA ASN A 127 -13.22 -12.92 -14.59
C ASN A 127 -12.01 -13.22 -15.50
N GLU A 128 -10.95 -12.41 -15.39
CA GLU A 128 -9.69 -12.58 -16.12
C GLU A 128 -8.70 -13.55 -15.44
N GLY A 129 -9.04 -14.07 -14.25
CA GLY A 129 -8.17 -14.95 -13.46
C GLY A 129 -6.93 -14.27 -12.86
N ALA A 130 -6.90 -12.93 -12.84
CA ALA A 130 -5.81 -12.14 -12.26
C ALA A 130 -5.92 -11.99 -10.74
N LEU A 131 -7.14 -12.10 -10.18
CA LEU A 131 -7.43 -12.05 -8.75
C LEU A 131 -8.12 -13.34 -8.31
N ASP A 132 -7.61 -13.95 -7.25
CA ASP A 132 -8.18 -15.16 -6.67
C ASP A 132 -9.57 -14.88 -6.06
N ASN A 133 -10.42 -15.91 -6.01
CA ASN A 133 -11.76 -15.79 -5.43
C ASN A 133 -11.70 -15.87 -3.89
N ASP A 134 -11.19 -14.81 -3.28
CA ASP A 134 -11.07 -14.63 -1.83
C ASP A 134 -11.48 -13.21 -1.41
N ASP A 135 -11.72 -13.01 -0.11
CA ASP A 135 -12.10 -11.72 0.46
C ASP A 135 -11.03 -10.66 0.16
N THR A 136 -11.46 -9.58 -0.50
CA THR A 136 -10.56 -8.56 -1.06
C THR A 136 -10.88 -7.21 -0.44
N THR A 137 -9.91 -6.60 0.23
CA THR A 137 -10.06 -5.26 0.82
C THR A 137 -8.83 -4.42 0.54
N VAL A 138 -9.05 -3.16 0.18
CA VAL A 138 -8.02 -2.14 0.01
C VAL A 138 -8.41 -0.88 0.78
N ALA A 139 -7.44 -0.26 1.45
CA ALA A 139 -7.59 1.05 2.10
C ALA A 139 -6.47 1.99 1.64
N VAL A 140 -6.84 3.19 1.21
CA VAL A 140 -5.90 4.22 0.73
C VAL A 140 -5.83 5.35 1.75
N ILE A 141 -4.62 5.74 2.12
CA ILE A 141 -4.32 6.86 3.02
C ILE A 141 -3.41 7.84 2.27
N GLN A 142 -3.81 9.11 2.16
CA GLN A 142 -3.02 10.17 1.53
C GLN A 142 -2.43 11.09 2.60
N ALA A 143 -1.16 11.46 2.43
CA ALA A 143 -0.39 12.26 3.38
C ALA A 143 -0.15 13.70 2.90
#